data_AF-A0A0G0LNC4-F1
#
_entry.id   AF-A0A0G0LNC4-F1
#
_cell.length_a   1.000
_cell.length_b   1.000
_cell.length_c   1.000
_cell.angle_alpha   90.00
_cell.angle_beta   90.00
_cell.angle_gamma   90.00
#
_symmetry.space_group_name_H-M   'P 1'
#
loop_
_entity.id
_entity.type
_entity.pdbx_description
1 polymer ?
#
loop_
_entity_poly.entity_id
_entity_poly.type
_entity_poly.pdbx_seq_one_letter_code
_entity_poly.pdbx_strand_id
1 'polypeptide(L)'
;MNEGNSIGRRIWLFFLDFIETIVIALAIFVVVYRFLFQPHQVKGNSMYSNFHDGEYLLTDKVSYRFGEPEAGEVIVFKAPRNED
;
A
#
# COMPACT_ATOMS: atom_id res chain seq x y z
N MET A 1 1.48 -52.99 7.48
CA MET A 1 1.57 -52.11 8.67
C MET A 1 2.61 -51.03 8.41
N ASN A 2 2.19 -49.79 8.11
CA ASN A 2 2.93 -48.58 8.51
C ASN A 2 2.03 -47.33 8.33
N GLU A 3 1.09 -47.11 9.24
CA GLU A 3 0.22 -45.92 9.28
C GLU A 3 0.82 -44.75 10.09
N GLY A 4 2.14 -44.72 10.25
CA GLY A 4 2.83 -43.82 11.19
C GLY A 4 3.27 -42.45 10.65
N ASN A 5 3.07 -42.12 9.37
CA ASN A 5 3.68 -40.91 8.76
C ASN A 5 2.70 -40.01 7.97
N SER A 6 1.39 -40.16 8.17
CA SER A 6 0.37 -39.42 7.41
C SER A 6 0.09 -38.01 7.98
N ILE A 7 0.19 -37.83 9.30
CA ILE A 7 -0.15 -36.57 9.98
C ILE A 7 0.95 -35.52 9.78
N GLY A 8 2.22 -35.88 10.00
CA GLY A 8 3.34 -34.96 9.83
C GLY A 8 3.45 -34.42 8.40
N ARG A 9 3.24 -35.29 7.39
CA ARG A 9 3.21 -34.87 5.98
C ARG A 9 2.06 -33.92 5.68
N ARG A 10 0.86 -34.16 6.23
CA ARG A 10 -0.31 -33.28 6.04
C ARG A 10 -0.08 -31.91 6.66
N ILE A 11 0.49 -31.87 7.87
CA ILE A 11 0.83 -30.62 8.55
C ILE A 11 1.88 -29.84 7.75
N TRP A 12 2.94 -30.51 7.27
CA TRP A 12 3.97 -29.89 6.44
C TRP A 12 3.39 -29.28 5.16
N LEU A 13 2.55 -30.02 4.44
CA LEU A 13 1.88 -29.52 3.24
C LEU A 13 1.00 -28.31 3.55
N PHE A 14 0.21 -28.36 4.62
CA PHE A 14 -0.60 -27.23 5.06
C PHE A 14 0.25 -25.98 5.37
N PHE A 15 1.40 -26.15 6.03
CA PHE A 15 2.31 -25.04 6.29
C PHE A 15 2.89 -24.44 5.00
N LEU A 16 3.23 -25.27 4.01
CA LEU A 16 3.70 -24.77 2.71
C LEU A 16 2.61 -23.99 1.98
N ASP A 17 1.38 -24.51 1.92
CA ASP A 17 0.24 -23.83 1.30
C ASP A 17 -0.07 -22.49 1.99
N PHE A 18 0.05 -22.46 3.32
CA PHE A 18 -0.13 -21.24 4.11
C PHE A 18 0.95 -20.19 3.81
N ILE A 19 2.22 -20.62 3.72
CA ILE A 19 3.33 -19.73 3.36
C ILE A 19 3.16 -19.20 1.94
N GLU A 20 2.79 -20.04 0.97
CA GLU A 20 2.51 -19.62 -0.40
C GLU A 20 1.44 -18.53 -0.44
N THR A 21 0.33 -18.74 0.28
CA THR A 21 -0.76 -17.77 0.38
C THR A 21 -0.28 -16.42 0.94
N ILE A 22 0.51 -16.43 2.03
CA ILE A 22 1.08 -15.21 2.61
C ILE A 22 2.01 -14.52 1.61
N VAL A 23 2.88 -15.27 0.94
CA VAL A 23 3.83 -14.71 -0.04
C VAL A 23 3.08 -14.02 -1.18
N ILE A 24 2.03 -14.65 -1.71
CA ILE A 24 1.19 -14.06 -2.75
C ILE A 24 0.50 -12.79 -2.23
N ALA A 25 -0.10 -12.84 -1.03
CA ALA A 25 -0.75 -11.68 -0.43
C ALA A 25 0.22 -10.51 -0.21
N LEU A 26 1.43 -10.78 0.28
CA LEU A 26 2.47 -9.77 0.47
C LEU A 26 2.98 -9.22 -0.86
N ALA A 27 3.14 -10.06 -1.88
CA ALA A 27 3.53 -9.61 -3.22
C ALA A 27 2.50 -8.64 -3.79
N ILE A 28 1.21 -9.00 -3.72
CA ILE A 28 0.11 -8.12 -4.13
C ILE A 28 0.14 -6.83 -3.31
N PHE A 29 0.26 -6.92 -1.98
CA PHE A 29 0.33 -5.75 -1.10
C PHE A 29 1.47 -4.80 -1.49
N VAL A 30 2.68 -5.33 -1.73
CA VAL A 30 3.84 -4.51 -2.14
C VAL A 30 3.58 -3.82 -3.47
N VAL A 31 3.00 -4.52 -4.45
CA VAL A 31 2.65 -3.92 -5.74
C VAL A 31 1.64 -2.78 -5.55
N VAL A 32 0.56 -3.03 -4.82
CA VAL A 32 -0.49 -2.02 -4.55
C VAL A 32 0.10 -0.81 -3.80
N TYR A 33 0.82 -1.04 -2.71
CA TYR A 33 1.37 0.01 -1.84
C TYR A 33 2.48 0.85 -2.51
N ARG A 34 3.26 0.25 -3.42
CA ARG A 34 4.35 0.98 -4.08
C ARG A 34 3.86 1.76 -5.30
N PHE A 35 2.94 1.17 -6.07
CA PHE A 35 2.58 1.67 -7.40
C PHE A 35 1.20 2.30 -7.48
N LEU A 36 0.22 1.85 -6.69
CA LEU A 36 -1.17 2.30 -6.81
C LEU A 36 -1.54 3.32 -5.74
N PHE A 37 -1.32 3.00 -4.46
CA PHE A 37 -1.78 3.83 -3.35
C PHE A 37 -0.68 4.08 -2.33
N GLN A 38 -0.62 5.29 -1.77
CA GLN A 38 0.35 5.64 -0.75
C GLN A 38 -0.30 6.49 0.36
N PRO A 39 -0.10 6.12 1.64
CA PRO A 39 -0.55 6.94 2.76
C PRO A 39 0.40 8.12 2.95
N HIS A 40 -0.18 9.29 3.20
CA HIS A 40 0.52 10.52 3.54
C HIS A 40 -0.07 11.10 4.82
N GLN A 41 0.80 11.55 5.71
CA GLN A 41 0.36 12.31 6.88
C GLN A 41 0.42 13.81 6.55
N VAL A 42 -0.68 14.50 6.79
CA VAL A 42 -0.75 15.96 6.68
C VAL A 42 0.10 16.58 7.80
N LYS A 43 0.92 17.56 7.44
CA LYS A 43 1.77 18.30 8.38
C LYS A 43 1.50 19.79 8.24
N GLY A 44 1.09 20.42 9.34
CA GLY A 44 0.73 21.84 9.42
C GLY A 44 -0.74 22.12 9.08
N ASN A 45 -1.09 23.40 9.13
CA ASN A 45 -2.49 23.87 9.06
C ASN A 45 -2.90 24.45 7.71
N SER A 46 -2.05 24.37 6.68
CA SER A 46 -2.30 25.00 5.37
C SER A 46 -3.53 24.45 4.63
N MET A 47 -3.98 23.24 4.97
CA MET A 47 -5.15 22.61 4.36
C MET A 47 -6.41 22.66 5.24
N TYR A 48 -6.38 23.40 6.34
CA TYR A 48 -7.55 23.59 7.19
C TYR A 48 -8.65 24.38 6.44
N SER A 49 -9.93 24.02 6.51
CA SER A 49 -10.57 22.96 7.32
C SER A 49 -10.76 21.63 6.59
N ASN A 50 -10.27 21.48 5.35
CA ASN A 50 -10.47 20.25 4.58
C ASN A 50 -9.71 19.07 5.18
N PHE A 51 -8.46 19.32 5.62
CA PHE A 51 -7.64 18.32 6.30
C PHE A 51 -6.99 18.90 7.54
N HIS A 52 -6.95 18.09 8.59
CA HIS A 52 -6.38 18.46 9.88
C HIS A 52 -4.92 18.01 10.01
N ASP A 53 -4.15 18.72 10.83
CA ASP A 53 -2.77 18.31 11.15
C ASP A 53 -2.76 16.91 11.76
N GLY A 54 -1.83 16.07 11.30
CA GLY A 54 -1.69 14.68 11.74
C GLY A 54 -2.65 13.68 11.08
N GLU A 55 -3.60 14.14 10.25
CA GLU A 55 -4.52 13.29 9.50
C GLU A 55 -3.77 12.44 8.45
N TYR A 56 -4.20 11.19 8.28
CA TYR A 56 -3.64 10.26 7.28
C TYR A 56 -4.55 10.17 6.06
N LEU A 57 -4.02 10.57 4.90
CA LEU A 57 -4.69 10.51 3.62
C LEU A 57 -4.11 9.37 2.78
N LEU A 58 -4.97 8.55 2.18
CA LEU A 58 -4.57 7.56 1.20
C LEU A 58 -4.69 8.18 -0.20
N THR A 59 -3.56 8.32 -0.89
CA THR A 59 -3.49 8.96 -2.21
C THR A 59 -3.30 7.93 -3.31
N ASP A 60 -3.92 8.14 -4.48
CA ASP A 60 -3.65 7.34 -5.66
C ASP A 60 -2.46 7.91 -6.46
N LYS A 61 -1.70 7.04 -7.11
CA LYS A 61 -0.48 7.40 -7.87
C LYS A 61 -0.63 7.15 -9.37
N VAL A 62 -1.85 6.91 -9.85
CA VAL A 62 -2.13 6.38 -11.18
C VAL A 62 -2.92 7.38 -12.02
N SER A 63 -3.87 8.11 -11.42
CA SER A 63 -4.74 9.07 -12.10
C SER A 63 -3.93 10.03 -12.98
N TYR A 64 -2.92 10.67 -12.39
CA TYR A 64 -2.07 11.65 -13.09
C TYR A 64 -0.89 11.04 -13.89
N ARG A 65 -0.89 9.72 -14.12
CA ARG A 65 -0.01 9.11 -15.13
C ARG A 65 -0.64 9.10 -16.52
N PHE A 66 -1.97 9.16 -16.59
CA PHE A 66 -2.74 9.02 -17.83
C PHE A 66 -3.63 10.22 -18.13
N GLY A 67 -3.85 11.11 -17.16
CA GLY A 67 -4.60 12.35 -17.32
C GLY A 67 -3.92 13.53 -16.64
N GLU A 68 -4.45 14.72 -16.89
CA GLU A 68 -4.04 15.97 -16.23
C GLU A 68 -4.94 16.23 -15.01
N PRO A 69 -4.45 16.95 -13.98
CA PRO A 69 -5.26 17.32 -12.84
C PRO A 69 -6.39 18.30 -13.19
N GLU A 70 -7.56 18.06 -12.60
CA GLU A 70 -8.75 18.89 -12.80
C GLU A 70 -8.96 19.90 -11.67
N ALA A 71 -9.69 20.98 -11.97
CA ALA A 71 -9.97 22.02 -10.99
C ALA A 71 -10.86 21.47 -9.86
N GLY A 72 -10.41 21.63 -8.61
CA GLY A 72 -11.08 21.12 -7.43
C GLY A 72 -10.47 19.84 -6.87
N GLU A 73 -9.53 19.21 -7.57
CA GLU A 73 -8.80 18.05 -7.06
C GLU A 73 -7.67 18.43 -6.11
N VAL A 74 -7.36 17.53 -5.17
CA VAL A 74 -6.24 17.67 -4.23
C VAL A 74 -5.10 16.78 -4.68
N ILE A 75 -3.96 17.38 -5.01
CA ILE A 75 -2.80 16.67 -5.51
C ILE A 75 -1.60 16.76 -4.57
N VAL A 76 -0.80 15.70 -4.51
CA VAL A 76 0.48 15.69 -3.81
C VAL A 76 1.60 15.80 -4.84
N PHE A 77 2.43 16.84 -4.71
CA PHE A 77 3.58 17.08 -5.59
C PHE A 77 4.85 17.29 -4.78
N LYS A 78 6.00 17.04 -5.43
CA LYS A 78 7.29 17.36 -4.83
C LYS A 78 7.49 18.87 -4.91
N ALA A 79 7.68 19.51 -3.77
CA ALA A 79 7.99 20.94 -3.71
C ALA A 79 9.22 21.25 -4.58
N PRO A 80 9.21 22.36 -5.34
CA PRO A 80 10.39 22.81 -6.05
C PRO A 80 11.53 22.98 -5.04
N ARG A 81 12.74 22.62 -5.46
CA ARG A 81 13.93 22.85 -4.64
C ARG A 81 14.19 24.35 -4.67
N ASN A 82 13.98 25.03 -3.55
CA ASN A 82 14.47 26.41 -3.43
C ASN A 82 16.01 26.36 -3.54
N GLU A 83 16.54 27.03 -4.54
CA GLU A 83 17.95 27.42 -4.59
C GLU A 83 18.10 28.70 -3.75
N ASP A 84 18.12 28.54 -2.43
CA ASP A 84 18.63 29.56 -1.51
C ASP A 84 20.01 29.12 -1.01
#